data_AF-A0A8T2QGF8-F1
#
_entry.id   AF-A0A8T2QGF8-F1
#
_cell.length_a   1.000
_cell.length_b   1.000
_cell.length_c   1.000
_cell.angle_alpha   90.00
_cell.angle_beta   90.00
_cell.angle_gamma   90.00
#
_symmetry.space_group_name_H-M   'P 1'
#
loop_
_entity.id
_entity.type
_entity.pdbx_description
1 polymer ?
#
loop_
_entity_poly.entity_id
_entity_poly.type
_entity_poly.pdbx_seq_one_letter_code
_entity_poly.pdbx_strand_id
1 'polypeptide(L)'
;MLKTFDTNKDGALDREEFAAFIHKFTSKVAKKVGKNILIFAIIAPLLAFATKRATEDLPRVGKIVRKIPNAVYASIVTAAVLLFEKANQKRLT
;
A
#
# COMPACT_ATOMS: atom_id res chain seq x y z
N MET A 1 8.01 -20.12 6.97
CA MET A 1 6.98 -20.13 5.90
C MET A 1 7.19 -21.27 4.92
N LEU A 2 8.42 -21.62 4.51
CA LEU A 2 8.66 -22.81 3.66
C LEU A 2 8.52 -24.12 4.45
N LYS A 3 9.11 -24.20 5.65
CA LYS A 3 9.02 -25.36 6.57
C LYS A 3 7.60 -25.74 7.03
N THR A 4 6.59 -24.90 6.78
CA THR A 4 5.19 -25.20 7.12
C THR A 4 4.44 -25.88 5.99
N PHE A 5 5.04 -25.99 4.80
CA PHE A 5 4.50 -26.73 3.65
C PHE A 5 5.21 -28.07 3.43
N ASP A 6 6.40 -28.24 4.02
CA ASP A 6 7.05 -29.54 4.23
C ASP A 6 6.20 -30.33 5.25
N THR A 7 5.24 -31.07 4.72
CA THR A 7 4.18 -31.77 5.46
C THR A 7 4.65 -33.16 5.86
N ASN A 8 5.47 -33.78 5.00
CA ASN A 8 6.10 -35.07 5.26
C ASN A 8 7.34 -34.95 6.18
N LYS A 9 7.82 -33.71 6.43
CA LYS A 9 8.96 -33.36 7.32
C LYS A 9 10.29 -33.96 6.87
N ASP A 10 10.46 -34.20 5.57
CA ASP A 10 11.70 -34.74 5.01
C ASP A 10 12.76 -33.66 4.79
N GLY A 11 12.41 -32.38 4.99
CA GLY A 11 13.30 -31.24 4.84
C GLY A 11 13.47 -30.76 3.39
N ALA A 12 12.84 -31.45 2.44
CA ALA A 12 12.66 -31.03 1.06
C ALA A 12 11.22 -30.57 0.81
N LEU A 13 10.96 -30.06 -0.39
CA LEU A 13 9.60 -29.77 -0.84
C LEU A 13 9.39 -30.57 -2.11
N ASP A 14 8.42 -31.47 -2.07
CA ASP A 14 7.98 -32.15 -3.28
C ASP A 14 7.15 -31.21 -4.18
N ARG A 15 6.70 -31.74 -5.32
CA ARG A 15 5.96 -30.96 -6.32
C ARG A 15 4.64 -30.45 -5.75
N GLU A 16 3.93 -31.28 -5.00
CA GLU A 16 2.62 -30.98 -4.42
C GLU A 16 2.74 -29.92 -3.32
N GLU A 17 3.73 -30.06 -2.45
CA GLU A 17 4.02 -29.12 -1.36
C GLU A 17 4.50 -27.77 -1.90
N PHE A 18 5.36 -27.78 -2.93
CA PHE A 18 5.78 -26.56 -3.62
C PHE A 18 4.59 -25.89 -4.32
N ALA A 19 3.71 -26.64 -4.97
CA ALA A 19 2.50 -26.10 -5.59
C ALA A 19 1.57 -25.45 -4.55
N ALA A 20 1.37 -26.09 -3.40
CA ALA A 20 0.60 -25.53 -2.29
C ALA A 20 1.25 -24.27 -1.71
N PHE A 21 2.57 -24.25 -1.58
CA PHE A 21 3.34 -23.07 -1.18
C PHE A 21 3.14 -21.91 -2.15
N ILE A 22 3.35 -22.13 -3.45
CA ILE A 22 3.19 -21.11 -4.49
C ILE A 22 1.75 -20.61 -4.55
N HIS A 23 0.75 -21.49 -4.44
CA HIS A 23 -0.64 -21.09 -4.44
C HIS A 23 -0.98 -20.17 -3.26
N LYS A 24 -0.57 -20.55 -2.05
CA LYS A 24 -0.84 -19.76 -0.83
C LYS A 24 0.01 -18.49 -0.77
N PHE A 25 1.24 -18.52 -1.26
CA PHE A 25 2.10 -17.35 -1.41
C PHE A 25 1.50 -16.38 -2.43
N THR A 26 1.16 -16.85 -3.62
CA THR A 26 0.54 -16.05 -4.68
C THR A 26 -0.80 -15.47 -4.23
N SER A 27 -1.64 -16.23 -3.53
CA SER A 27 -2.91 -15.74 -2.97
C SER A 27 -2.69 -14.60 -1.94
N LYS A 28 -1.70 -14.75 -1.04
CA LYS A 28 -1.35 -13.71 -0.06
C LYS A 28 -0.72 -12.48 -0.71
N VAL A 29 0.17 -12.68 -1.68
CA VAL A 29 0.84 -11.62 -2.43
C VAL A 29 -0.19 -10.89 -3.29
N ALA A 30 -1.04 -11.58 -4.05
CA ALA A 30 -2.10 -10.98 -4.85
C ALA A 30 -3.08 -10.15 -4.01
N LYS A 31 -3.50 -10.65 -2.83
CA LYS A 31 -4.35 -9.88 -1.90
C LYS A 31 -3.65 -8.63 -1.35
N LYS A 32 -2.37 -8.73 -1.00
CA LYS A 32 -1.61 -7.61 -0.42
C LYS A 32 -1.20 -6.58 -1.48
N VAL A 33 -0.69 -7.04 -2.61
CA VAL A 33 -0.26 -6.22 -3.75
C VAL A 33 -1.47 -5.60 -4.45
N GLY A 34 -2.56 -6.34 -4.66
CA GLY A 34 -3.79 -5.80 -5.25
C GLY A 34 -4.42 -4.68 -4.42
N LYS A 35 -4.46 -4.84 -3.09
CA LYS A 35 -4.93 -3.78 -2.18
C LYS A 35 -4.03 -2.55 -2.23
N ASN A 36 -2.71 -2.72 -2.17
CA ASN A 36 -1.78 -1.60 -2.16
C ASN A 36 -1.78 -0.88 -3.52
N ILE A 37 -1.85 -1.62 -4.64
CA ILE A 37 -2.02 -1.03 -5.97
C ILE A 37 -3.31 -0.20 -6.04
N LEU A 38 -4.44 -0.71 -5.53
CA LEU A 38 -5.70 0.05 -5.52
C LEU A 38 -5.60 1.35 -4.69
N ILE A 39 -4.98 1.26 -3.51
CA ILE A 39 -4.76 2.42 -2.63
C ILE A 39 -3.87 3.47 -3.31
N PHE A 40 -2.74 3.06 -3.91
CA PHE A 40 -1.79 3.99 -4.52
C PHE A 40 -2.23 4.52 -5.88
N ALA A 41 -2.88 3.71 -6.71
CA ALA A 41 -3.26 4.10 -8.08
C ALA A 41 -4.52 4.96 -8.13
N ILE A 42 -5.47 4.76 -7.20
CA ILE A 42 -6.79 5.41 -7.26
C ILE A 42 -7.02 6.30 -6.05
N ILE A 43 -6.90 5.75 -4.85
CA ILE A 43 -7.29 6.45 -3.62
C ILE A 43 -6.33 7.60 -3.29
N ALA A 44 -5.02 7.39 -3.42
CA ALA A 44 -4.03 8.42 -3.11
C ALA A 44 -4.11 9.65 -4.05
N PRO A 45 -4.23 9.51 -5.39
CA PRO A 45 -4.45 10.66 -6.27
C PRO A 45 -5.76 11.40 -5.97
N LEU A 46 -6.85 10.67 -5.71
CA LEU A 46 -8.15 11.27 -5.36
C LEU A 46 -8.05 12.10 -4.06
N LEU A 47 -7.44 11.55 -3.01
CA LEU A 47 -7.17 12.26 -1.77
C LEU A 47 -6.28 13.48 -2.00
N ALA A 48 -5.27 13.37 -2.87
CA ALA A 48 -4.40 14.48 -3.18
C ALA A 48 -5.16 15.64 -3.86
N PHE A 49 -6.00 15.35 -4.86
CA PHE A 49 -6.82 16.38 -5.50
C PHE A 49 -7.86 16.98 -4.56
N ALA A 50 -8.56 16.14 -3.78
CA ALA A 50 -9.60 16.61 -2.86
C ALA A 50 -9.03 17.51 -1.76
N THR A 51 -7.94 17.09 -1.11
CA THR A 51 -7.30 17.87 -0.05
C THR A 51 -6.63 19.12 -0.59
N LYS A 52 -6.04 19.07 -1.80
CA LYS A 52 -5.51 20.27 -2.45
C LYS A 52 -6.62 21.31 -2.63
N ARG A 53 -7.73 20.92 -3.27
CA ARG A 53 -8.87 21.83 -3.50
C ARG A 53 -9.41 22.43 -2.20
N ALA A 54 -9.59 21.61 -1.17
CA ALA A 54 -10.06 22.08 0.14
C ALA A 54 -9.08 23.04 0.83
N THR A 55 -7.77 22.86 0.65
CA THR A 55 -6.75 23.71 1.28
C THR A 55 -6.44 24.98 0.47
N GLU A 56 -6.73 24.98 -0.83
CA GLU A 56 -6.65 26.17 -1.70
C GLU A 56 -7.69 27.25 -1.37
N ASP A 57 -8.83 26.86 -0.82
CA ASP A 57 -9.92 27.78 -0.44
C ASP A 57 -9.72 28.42 0.95
N LEU A 58 -8.65 28.04 1.66
CA LEU A 58 -8.36 28.58 3.00
C LEU A 58 -7.68 29.96 2.92
N PRO A 59 -8.15 30.96 3.68
CA PRO A 59 -7.68 32.36 3.57
C PRO A 59 -6.21 32.56 3.96
N ARG A 60 -5.63 31.67 4.78
CA ARG A 60 -4.25 31.80 5.28
C ARG A 60 -3.22 30.99 4.49
N VAL A 61 -3.62 29.83 3.95
CA VAL A 61 -2.69 28.87 3.32
C VAL A 61 -2.98 28.63 1.84
N GLY A 62 -4.17 28.99 1.35
CA GLY A 62 -4.61 28.67 -0.01
C GLY A 62 -3.77 29.30 -1.11
N LYS A 63 -3.27 30.52 -0.89
CA LYS A 63 -2.34 31.20 -1.82
C LYS A 63 -1.03 30.43 -2.02
N ILE A 64 -0.57 29.70 -1.00
CA ILE A 64 0.67 28.92 -1.05
C ILE A 64 0.39 27.59 -1.75
N VAL A 65 -0.68 26.90 -1.36
CA VAL A 65 -1.08 25.61 -1.92
C VAL A 65 -1.31 25.70 -3.43
N ARG A 66 -1.97 26.77 -3.91
CA ARG A 66 -2.21 27.00 -5.35
C ARG A 66 -0.93 27.07 -6.18
N LYS A 67 0.17 27.56 -5.60
CA LYS A 67 1.46 27.70 -6.30
C LYS A 67 2.26 26.39 -6.34
N ILE A 68 1.88 25.39 -5.55
CA ILE A 68 2.56 24.10 -5.51
C ILE A 68 2.11 23.25 -6.71
N PRO A 69 3.01 22.76 -7.57
CA PRO A 69 2.65 21.87 -8.66
C PRO A 69 1.92 20.62 -8.17
N ASN A 70 0.94 20.13 -8.94
CA ASN A 70 0.13 18.95 -8.56
C ASN A 70 0.99 17.72 -8.24
N ALA A 71 2.08 17.51 -8.99
CA ALA A 71 2.99 16.38 -8.77
C ALA A 71 3.66 16.42 -7.38
N VAL A 72 4.09 17.61 -6.93
CA VAL A 72 4.71 17.79 -5.61
C VAL A 72 3.69 17.56 -4.51
N TYR A 73 2.48 18.11 -4.65
CA TYR A 73 1.41 17.89 -3.66
C TYR A 73 1.01 16.40 -3.58
N ALA A 74 0.86 15.72 -4.73
CA ALA A 74 0.59 14.29 -4.77
C ALA A 74 1.68 13.48 -4.07
N SER A 75 2.96 13.82 -4.27
CA SER A 75 4.06 13.12 -3.59
C SER A 75 4.00 13.26 -2.06
N ILE A 76 3.67 14.44 -1.53
CA ILE A 76 3.51 14.69 -0.09
C ILE A 76 2.36 13.86 0.48
N VAL A 77 1.22 13.84 -0.22
CA VAL A 77 0.03 13.08 0.19
C VAL A 77 0.31 11.58 0.14
N THR A 78 0.96 11.09 -0.92
CA THR A 78 1.37 9.69 -1.03
C THR A 78 2.33 9.28 0.08
N ALA A 79 3.31 10.13 0.41
CA ALA A 79 4.21 9.89 1.54
C ALA A 79 3.46 9.86 2.89
N ALA A 80 2.51 10.76 3.10
CA ALA A 80 1.65 10.74 4.29
C ALA A 80 0.84 9.45 4.38
N VAL A 81 0.19 9.01 3.29
CA VAL A 81 -0.55 7.75 3.23
C VAL A 81 0.34 6.55 3.56
N LEU A 82 1.55 6.49 3.01
CA LEU A 82 2.53 5.45 3.32
C LEU A 82 2.89 5.40 4.81
N LEU A 83 3.12 6.57 5.42
CA LEU A 83 3.43 6.67 6.84
C LEU A 83 2.24 6.25 7.71
N PHE A 84 1.03 6.64 7.35
CA PHE A 84 -0.20 6.23 8.03
C PHE A 84 -0.45 4.72 7.90
N GLU A 85 -0.26 4.13 6.72
CA GLU A 85 -0.39 2.68 6.51
C GLU A 85 0.64 1.91 7.35
N LYS A 86 1.90 2.37 7.36
CA LYS A 86 2.98 1.77 8.15
C LYS A 86 2.72 1.87 9.66
N ALA A 87 2.21 3.02 10.13
CA ALA A 87 1.83 3.21 11.52
C ALA A 87 0.66 2.31 11.93
N ASN A 88 -0.34 2.14 11.05
CA ASN A 88 -1.48 1.27 11.30
C ASN A 88 -1.11 -0.22 11.28
N GLN A 89 -0.21 -0.64 10.38
CA GLN A 89 0.34 -2.01 10.39
C GLN A 89 1.06 -2.32 11.71
N LYS A 90 1.88 -1.40 12.22
CA LYS A 90 2.60 -1.55 13.50
C LYS A 90 1.68 -1.63 14.72
N ARG A 91 0.45 -1.11 14.62
CA ARG A 91 -0.55 -1.11 15.70
C ARG A 91 -1.33 -2.43 15.81
N LEU A 92 -1.25 -3.28 14.80
CA LEU A 92 -2.01 -4.53 14.66
C LEU A 92 -1.13 -5.80 14.76
N THR A 93 0.14 -5.64 15.11
CA THR A 93 1.15 -6.69 15.38
C THR A 93 1.78 -6.47 16.73
#